data_AF-A0A2K9HB12-F1
#
_entry.id   AF-A0A2K9HB12-F1
#
_cell.length_a   1.000
_cell.length_b   1.000
_cell.length_c   1.000
_cell.angle_alpha   90.00
_cell.angle_beta   90.00
_cell.angle_gamma   90.00
#
_symmetry.space_group_name_H-M   'P 1'
#
loop_
_entity.id
_entity.type
_entity.pdbx_description
1 polymer ?
#
loop_
_entity_poly.entity_id
_entity_poly.type
_entity_poly.pdbx_seq_one_letter_code
_entity_poly.pdbx_strand_id
1 'polypeptide(L)'
;MKKLQQILLLIACLLVVAVAAVQRDSKLLGNSVFSNGKKVTKARVDTLRTLDDGTVVINTTYLAKDVKGFGGAVPLDIYIKKGRIVKVEALPNSETPDFFHEASALLTRWNGKTTEQALAMKVDGVTGATFSSKGIIGNMKAGLQYAANNVKETSLLDKLDLRTKTLVGLVVLLMAAIIPLFIKSKRYRVFQLLLNFVVLGLWCGTFLSWSVLVGFMSGGVNMWVSLIPIIMLITAFIYPLFGKKNYYCTNICPLGSIQDLAGMANHTKWKMSKRTVQYLELFRKILFWLLMLLMLTGVWSEWMNYELFIAFIFKSASWVIILLAIVFVLLSIFVPRPYCRFVCPMGSLFKLSSTKITKWL
;
A
#
# COMPACT_ATOMS: atom_id res chain seq x y z
N MET A 1 16.79 -9.96 30.78
CA MET A 1 15.32 -9.97 30.58
C MET A 1 14.93 -11.43 30.49
N LYS A 2 13.93 -11.93 31.24
CA LYS A 2 13.47 -13.31 31.00
C LYS A 2 12.92 -13.29 29.57
N LYS A 3 13.57 -13.99 28.62
CA LYS A 3 13.23 -13.99 27.18
C LYS A 3 11.72 -14.14 26.94
N LEU A 4 11.05 -14.86 27.84
CA LEU A 4 9.60 -15.00 27.94
C LEU A 4 8.81 -13.67 27.91
N GLN A 5 9.23 -12.64 28.66
CA GLN A 5 8.54 -11.34 28.65
C GLN A 5 8.62 -10.64 27.28
N GLN A 6 9.74 -10.80 26.56
CA GLN A 6 9.88 -10.23 25.21
C GLN A 6 9.03 -10.98 24.20
N ILE A 7 8.96 -12.31 24.32
CA ILE A 7 8.12 -13.16 23.47
C ILE A 7 6.64 -12.80 23.68
N LEU A 8 6.20 -12.64 24.94
CA LEU A 8 4.83 -12.22 25.25
C LEU A 8 4.49 -10.85 24.67
N LEU A 9 5.40 -9.88 24.76
CA LEU A 9 5.22 -8.54 24.14
C LEU A 9 5.16 -8.61 22.61
N LEU A 10 5.94 -9.49 22.00
CA LEU A 10 5.93 -9.70 20.55
C LEU A 10 4.60 -10.32 20.11
N ILE A 11 4.11 -11.33 20.84
CA ILE A 11 2.79 -11.94 20.63
C ILE A 11 1.70 -10.86 20.78
N ALA A 12 1.76 -10.02 21.81
CA ALA A 12 0.81 -8.91 21.98
C ALA A 12 0.84 -7.93 20.79
N CYS A 13 2.02 -7.58 20.26
CA CYS A 13 2.13 -6.75 19.07
C CYS A 13 1.48 -7.42 17.85
N LEU A 14 1.70 -8.73 17.65
CA LEU A 14 1.07 -9.48 16.56
C LEU A 14 -0.45 -9.53 16.71
N LEU A 15 -0.96 -9.72 17.93
CA LEU A 15 -2.39 -9.68 18.22
C LEU A 15 -2.99 -8.30 17.91
N VAL A 16 -2.31 -7.20 18.23
CA VAL A 16 -2.76 -5.85 17.89
C VAL A 16 -2.89 -5.67 16.37
N VAL A 17 -1.91 -6.14 15.59
CA VAL A 17 -1.99 -6.08 14.12
C VAL A 17 -3.10 -7.00 13.59
N ALA A 18 -3.30 -8.17 14.19
CA ALA A 18 -4.38 -9.09 13.85
C ALA A 18 -5.76 -8.46 14.06
N VAL A 19 -5.98 -7.86 15.23
CA VAL A 19 -7.24 -7.15 15.55
C VAL A 19 -7.44 -5.97 14.60
N ALA A 20 -6.38 -5.22 14.28
CA ALA A 20 -6.45 -4.14 13.30
C ALA A 20 -6.86 -4.62 11.90
N ALA A 21 -6.35 -5.78 11.46
CA ALA A 21 -6.75 -6.40 10.19
C ALA A 21 -8.23 -6.83 10.18
N VAL A 22 -8.68 -7.44 11.28
CA VAL A 22 -10.09 -7.81 11.45
C VAL A 22 -10.98 -6.56 11.47
N GLN A 23 -10.59 -5.50 12.17
CA GLN A 23 -11.39 -4.29 12.28
C GLN A 23 -11.46 -3.52 10.95
N ARG A 24 -10.35 -3.46 10.21
CA ARG A 24 -10.25 -2.70 8.96
C ARG A 24 -10.86 -3.45 7.78
N ASP A 25 -10.53 -4.73 7.64
CA ASP A 25 -10.81 -5.51 6.42
C ASP A 25 -11.78 -6.67 6.67
N SER A 26 -12.19 -6.93 7.93
CA SER A 26 -13.00 -8.10 8.33
C SER A 26 -12.39 -9.45 7.94
N LYS A 27 -11.08 -9.44 7.65
CA LYS A 27 -10.31 -10.58 7.17
C LYS A 27 -9.09 -10.82 8.06
N LEU A 28 -8.72 -12.09 8.17
CA LEU A 28 -7.51 -12.53 8.82
C LEU A 28 -6.92 -13.69 8.03
N LEU A 29 -5.67 -13.51 7.58
CA LEU A 29 -4.90 -14.47 6.78
C LEU A 29 -5.65 -14.97 5.53
N GLY A 30 -6.38 -14.07 4.86
CA GLY A 30 -7.17 -14.37 3.68
C GLY A 30 -8.61 -14.84 3.96
N ASN A 31 -8.93 -15.20 5.20
CA ASN A 31 -10.25 -15.71 5.59
C ASN A 31 -11.11 -14.61 6.23
N SER A 32 -12.39 -14.49 5.86
CA SER A 32 -13.32 -13.57 6.52
C SER A 32 -13.64 -14.06 7.93
N VAL A 33 -13.41 -13.23 8.96
CA VAL A 33 -13.57 -13.63 10.38
C VAL A 33 -15.02 -13.48 10.83
N PHE A 34 -15.74 -12.48 10.34
CA PHE A 34 -17.16 -12.30 10.62
C PHE A 34 -17.98 -12.82 9.45
N SER A 35 -18.48 -14.06 9.55
CA SER A 35 -19.58 -14.56 8.71
C SER A 35 -20.91 -14.10 9.33
N ASN A 36 -21.13 -12.79 9.41
CA ASN A 36 -22.42 -12.27 9.86
C ASN A 36 -23.32 -12.03 8.65
N GLY A 37 -24.44 -12.76 8.63
CA GLY A 37 -25.41 -12.75 7.55
C GLY A 37 -25.89 -11.34 7.19
N LYS A 38 -26.14 -11.15 5.88
CA LYS A 38 -27.00 -10.11 5.29
C LYS A 38 -27.16 -8.84 6.13
N LYS A 39 -26.08 -8.08 6.33
CA LYS A 39 -26.22 -6.65 6.08
C LYS A 39 -26.12 -6.51 4.58
N VAL A 40 -27.19 -6.01 3.97
CA VAL A 40 -27.15 -5.48 2.62
C VAL A 40 -26.15 -4.33 2.64
N THR A 41 -24.86 -4.65 2.54
CA THR A 41 -23.93 -3.77 1.87
C THR A 41 -24.57 -3.58 0.52
N LYS A 42 -25.05 -2.37 0.21
CA LYS A 42 -24.92 -1.86 -1.15
C LYS A 42 -23.49 -2.21 -1.51
N ALA A 43 -23.31 -3.25 -2.32
CA ALA A 43 -22.00 -3.68 -2.74
C ALA A 43 -21.31 -2.40 -3.21
N ARG A 44 -20.19 -2.02 -2.57
CA ARG A 44 -19.30 -1.02 -3.17
C ARG A 44 -19.00 -1.63 -4.52
N VAL A 45 -19.59 -1.07 -5.57
CA VAL A 45 -19.35 -1.55 -6.92
C VAL A 45 -17.95 -1.06 -7.24
N ASP A 46 -16.96 -1.90 -6.90
CA ASP A 46 -15.57 -1.60 -7.13
C ASP A 46 -15.37 -1.45 -8.63
N THR A 47 -14.92 -0.26 -9.04
CA THR A 47 -14.73 0.12 -10.45
C THR A 47 -13.72 -0.77 -11.16
N LEU A 48 -12.82 -1.39 -10.40
CA LEU A 48 -11.85 -2.38 -10.87
C LEU A 48 -11.78 -3.50 -9.85
N ARG A 49 -11.99 -4.74 -10.31
CA ARG A 49 -11.80 -5.95 -9.52
C ARG A 49 -10.99 -6.96 -10.31
N THR A 50 -10.10 -7.69 -9.64
CA THR A 50 -9.32 -8.76 -10.27
C THR A 50 -9.84 -10.10 -9.75
N LEU A 51 -10.21 -10.99 -10.67
CA LEU A 51 -10.64 -12.36 -10.37
C LEU A 51 -9.42 -13.25 -10.11
N ASP A 52 -9.64 -14.38 -9.42
CA ASP A 52 -8.58 -15.32 -9.02
C ASP A 52 -7.80 -15.92 -10.21
N ASP A 53 -8.42 -15.92 -11.39
CA ASP A 53 -7.82 -16.42 -12.64
C ASP A 53 -6.98 -15.36 -13.39
N GLY A 54 -6.76 -14.19 -12.77
CA GLY A 54 -6.02 -13.06 -13.32
C GLY A 54 -6.81 -12.18 -14.30
N THR A 55 -8.12 -12.39 -14.42
CA THR A 55 -9.00 -11.53 -15.23
C THR A 55 -9.33 -10.24 -14.48
N VAL A 56 -9.10 -9.10 -15.11
CA VAL A 56 -9.49 -7.78 -14.58
C VAL A 56 -10.87 -7.44 -15.10
N VAL A 57 -11.80 -7.14 -14.20
CA VAL A 57 -13.16 -6.69 -14.52
C VAL A 57 -13.27 -5.21 -14.19
N ILE A 58 -13.67 -4.43 -15.19
CA ILE A 58 -13.90 -3.00 -15.05
C ILE A 58 -15.40 -2.76 -15.06
N ASN A 59 -15.89 -2.17 -13.98
CA ASN A 59 -17.28 -1.83 -13.83
C ASN A 59 -17.52 -0.36 -14.19
N THR A 60 -18.44 -0.08 -15.12
CA THR A 60 -18.66 1.28 -15.63
C THR A 60 -19.72 2.09 -14.89
N THR A 61 -20.35 1.53 -13.83
CA THR A 61 -21.47 2.15 -13.09
C THR A 61 -21.15 3.58 -12.62
N TYR A 62 -19.91 3.84 -12.22
CA TYR A 62 -19.46 5.17 -11.78
C TYR A 62 -18.54 5.90 -12.77
N LEU A 63 -18.19 5.25 -13.89
CA LEU A 63 -17.26 5.79 -14.88
C LEU A 63 -17.94 6.62 -15.96
N ALA A 64 -19.16 6.27 -16.34
CA ALA A 64 -19.86 6.86 -17.47
C ALA A 64 -21.13 7.62 -17.04
N LYS A 65 -21.01 8.50 -16.03
CA LYS A 65 -22.15 9.23 -15.44
C LYS A 65 -22.90 10.11 -16.46
N ASP A 66 -22.20 10.58 -17.48
CA ASP A 66 -22.74 11.46 -18.52
C ASP A 66 -23.24 10.70 -19.77
N VAL A 67 -23.10 9.37 -19.79
CA VAL A 67 -23.53 8.52 -20.90
C VAL A 67 -24.88 7.89 -20.58
N LYS A 68 -25.89 8.21 -21.38
CA LYS A 68 -27.26 7.70 -21.25
C LYS A 68 -27.71 6.96 -22.50
N GLY A 69 -28.35 5.81 -22.30
CA GLY A 69 -29.22 5.15 -23.27
C GLY A 69 -30.62 5.78 -23.30
N PHE A 70 -31.60 5.07 -23.82
CA PHE A 70 -32.99 5.53 -23.91
C PHE A 70 -33.67 5.60 -22.52
N GLY A 71 -33.53 4.54 -21.73
CA GLY A 71 -34.09 4.38 -20.39
C GLY A 71 -33.18 4.84 -19.26
N GLY A 72 -31.94 5.22 -19.54
CA GLY A 72 -31.02 5.80 -18.56
C GLY A 72 -29.60 5.26 -18.66
N ALA A 73 -28.93 5.06 -17.53
CA ALA A 73 -27.58 4.51 -17.53
C ALA A 73 -27.58 3.04 -17.98
N VAL A 74 -26.59 2.68 -18.80
CA VAL A 74 -26.37 1.29 -19.27
C VAL A 74 -25.01 0.82 -18.74
N PRO A 75 -24.91 0.49 -17.43
CA PRO A 75 -23.66 0.05 -16.84
C PRO A 75 -23.19 -1.27 -17.45
N LEU A 76 -21.88 -1.43 -17.59
CA LEU A 76 -21.22 -2.60 -18.17
C LEU A 76 -20.15 -3.15 -17.21
N ASP A 77 -19.93 -4.45 -17.29
CA ASP A 77 -18.73 -5.13 -16.80
C ASP A 77 -17.87 -5.56 -18.00
N ILE A 78 -16.64 -5.05 -18.06
CA ILE A 78 -15.68 -5.34 -19.12
C ILE A 78 -14.60 -6.26 -18.56
N TYR A 79 -14.50 -7.48 -19.10
CA TYR A 79 -13.56 -8.50 -18.67
C TYR A 79 -12.32 -8.48 -19.55
N ILE A 80 -11.15 -8.24 -18.96
CA ILE A 80 -9.86 -8.13 -19.65
C ILE A 80 -8.90 -9.17 -19.07
N LYS A 81 -8.37 -10.04 -19.92
CA LYS A 81 -7.39 -11.06 -19.54
C LYS A 81 -6.22 -11.03 -20.51
N LYS A 82 -5.00 -10.94 -20.00
CA LYS A 82 -3.78 -10.83 -20.82
C LYS A 82 -3.94 -9.76 -21.92
N GLY A 83 -4.37 -8.57 -21.51
CA GLY A 83 -4.49 -7.39 -22.37
C GLY A 83 -5.61 -7.42 -23.40
N ARG A 84 -6.39 -8.51 -23.45
CA ARG A 84 -7.48 -8.69 -24.41
C ARG A 84 -8.82 -8.72 -23.71
N ILE A 85 -9.81 -8.13 -24.36
CA ILE A 85 -11.20 -8.14 -23.91
C ILE A 85 -11.75 -9.56 -24.14
N VAL A 86 -12.12 -10.23 -23.07
CA VAL A 86 -12.66 -11.60 -23.12
C VAL A 86 -14.17 -11.56 -23.32
N LYS A 87 -14.83 -10.65 -22.60
CA LYS A 87 -16.29 -10.52 -22.57
C LYS A 87 -16.67 -9.11 -22.13
N VAL A 88 -17.81 -8.64 -22.62
CA VAL A 88 -18.51 -7.48 -22.09
C VAL A 88 -19.91 -7.92 -21.70
N GLU A 89 -20.32 -7.61 -20.47
CA GLU A 89 -21.66 -7.89 -19.97
C GLU A 89 -22.37 -6.60 -19.63
N ALA A 90 -23.64 -6.48 -20.03
CA ALA A 90 -24.49 -5.42 -19.55
C ALA A 90 -25.02 -5.76 -18.16
N LEU A 91 -24.94 -4.79 -17.27
CA LEU A 91 -25.53 -4.85 -15.94
C LEU A 91 -27.00 -4.41 -15.98
N PRO A 92 -27.77 -4.63 -14.88
CA PRO A 92 -29.15 -4.21 -14.82
C PRO A 92 -29.33 -2.74 -15.22
N ASN A 93 -30.22 -2.50 -16.18
CA ASN A 93 -30.50 -1.21 -16.77
C ASN A 93 -32.00 -1.03 -16.99
N SER A 94 -32.42 0.19 -17.30
CA SER A 94 -33.84 0.56 -17.45
C SER A 94 -34.26 0.72 -18.91
N GLU A 95 -33.50 0.17 -19.87
CA GLU A 95 -33.84 0.23 -21.29
C GLU A 95 -35.08 -0.62 -21.59
N THR A 96 -35.79 -0.30 -22.68
CA THR A 96 -36.89 -1.13 -23.16
C THR A 96 -36.35 -2.48 -23.64
N PRO A 97 -36.89 -3.63 -23.17
CA PRO A 97 -36.30 -4.95 -23.42
C PRO A 97 -36.03 -5.28 -24.90
N ASP A 98 -37.01 -5.03 -25.78
CA ASP A 98 -36.89 -5.38 -27.20
C ASP A 98 -35.79 -4.56 -27.91
N PHE A 99 -35.72 -3.25 -27.64
CA PHE A 99 -34.69 -2.39 -28.20
C PHE A 99 -33.30 -2.67 -27.59
N PHE A 100 -33.25 -3.03 -26.31
CA PHE A 100 -32.00 -3.39 -25.66
C PHE A 100 -31.45 -4.72 -26.17
N HIS A 101 -32.33 -5.69 -26.44
CA HIS A 101 -31.96 -6.97 -27.04
C HIS A 101 -31.22 -6.76 -28.37
N GLU A 102 -31.77 -5.92 -29.27
CA GLU A 102 -31.12 -5.56 -30.52
C GLU A 102 -29.75 -4.87 -30.31
N ALA A 103 -29.67 -3.91 -29.38
CA ALA A 103 -28.42 -3.22 -29.08
C ALA A 103 -27.36 -4.13 -28.42
N SER A 104 -27.78 -5.16 -27.67
CA SER A 104 -26.90 -6.06 -26.93
C SER A 104 -25.98 -6.89 -27.84
N ALA A 105 -26.34 -7.04 -29.12
CA ALA A 105 -25.49 -7.64 -30.14
C ALA A 105 -24.12 -6.95 -30.25
N LEU A 106 -24.02 -5.66 -29.89
CA LEU A 106 -22.78 -4.90 -29.88
C LEU A 106 -21.77 -5.41 -28.84
N LEU A 107 -22.20 -6.00 -27.72
CA LEU A 107 -21.32 -6.39 -26.59
C LEU A 107 -20.21 -7.36 -27.01
N THR A 108 -20.44 -8.14 -28.06
CA THR A 108 -19.46 -9.13 -28.56
C THR A 108 -18.42 -8.54 -29.51
N ARG A 109 -18.63 -7.33 -30.04
CA ARG A 109 -17.78 -6.72 -31.09
C ARG A 109 -16.34 -6.47 -30.64
N TRP A 110 -16.13 -6.29 -29.35
CA TRP A 110 -14.82 -6.01 -28.77
C TRP A 110 -14.07 -7.25 -28.30
N ASN A 111 -14.70 -8.44 -28.35
CA ASN A 111 -14.06 -9.67 -27.89
C ASN A 111 -12.79 -9.98 -28.70
N GLY A 112 -11.74 -10.40 -28.01
CA GLY A 112 -10.44 -10.75 -28.57
C GLY A 112 -9.54 -9.58 -28.94
N LYS A 113 -10.02 -8.32 -28.86
CA LYS A 113 -9.27 -7.11 -29.17
C LYS A 113 -8.46 -6.62 -27.96
N THR A 114 -7.35 -5.93 -28.23
CA THR A 114 -6.63 -5.19 -27.18
C THR A 114 -7.38 -3.92 -26.80
N THR A 115 -7.06 -3.35 -25.65
CA THR A 115 -7.66 -2.08 -25.20
C THR A 115 -7.39 -0.94 -26.17
N GLU A 116 -6.20 -0.84 -26.78
CA GLU A 116 -5.92 0.20 -27.77
C GLU A 116 -6.71 0.00 -29.06
N GLN A 117 -6.76 -1.25 -29.56
CA GLN A 117 -7.53 -1.59 -30.75
C GLN A 117 -9.03 -1.31 -30.56
N ALA A 118 -9.55 -1.62 -29.38
CA ALA A 118 -10.94 -1.40 -29.03
C ALA A 118 -11.29 0.10 -28.91
N LEU A 119 -10.38 0.92 -28.37
CA LEU A 119 -10.55 2.38 -28.28
C LEU A 119 -10.52 3.08 -29.65
N ALA A 120 -9.72 2.57 -30.58
CA ALA A 120 -9.59 3.11 -31.94
C ALA A 120 -10.76 2.72 -32.86
N MET A 121 -11.57 1.74 -32.45
CA MET A 121 -12.65 1.20 -33.27
C MET A 121 -13.85 2.17 -33.30
N LYS A 122 -14.33 2.47 -34.50
CA LYS A 122 -15.64 3.09 -34.69
C LYS A 122 -16.67 1.96 -34.80
N VAL A 123 -17.60 1.92 -33.84
CA VAL A 123 -18.67 0.92 -33.81
C VAL A 123 -19.97 1.62 -34.15
N ASP A 124 -20.64 1.13 -35.19
CA ASP A 124 -21.93 1.68 -35.64
C ASP A 124 -23.06 1.21 -34.72
N GLY A 125 -24.06 2.08 -34.54
CA GLY A 125 -25.26 1.73 -33.77
C GLY A 125 -26.19 0.80 -34.55
N VAL A 126 -27.04 0.07 -33.82
CA VAL A 126 -28.06 -0.80 -34.43
C VAL A 126 -29.28 0.03 -34.82
N THR A 127 -29.73 -0.11 -36.07
CA THR A 127 -30.94 0.56 -36.57
C THR A 127 -32.15 0.16 -35.74
N GLY A 128 -32.94 1.14 -35.29
CA GLY A 128 -34.08 0.92 -34.38
C GLY A 128 -33.71 0.92 -32.90
N ALA A 129 -32.43 0.77 -32.55
CA ALA A 129 -31.93 0.78 -31.15
C ALA A 129 -30.81 1.81 -30.95
N THR A 130 -30.89 2.96 -31.62
CA THR A 130 -29.82 3.97 -31.68
C THR A 130 -29.42 4.53 -30.31
N PHE A 131 -30.41 4.83 -29.44
CA PHE A 131 -30.13 5.41 -28.13
C PHE A 131 -29.48 4.39 -27.19
N SER A 132 -30.02 3.17 -27.12
CA SER A 132 -29.42 2.06 -26.36
C SER A 132 -28.01 1.72 -26.86
N SER A 133 -27.81 1.73 -28.19
CA SER A 133 -26.49 1.54 -28.82
C SER A 133 -25.49 2.61 -28.39
N LYS A 134 -25.89 3.88 -28.35
CA LYS A 134 -25.06 4.99 -27.83
C LYS A 134 -24.71 4.78 -26.35
N GLY A 135 -25.66 4.28 -25.56
CA GLY A 135 -25.44 3.94 -24.15
C GLY A 135 -24.33 2.90 -23.95
N ILE A 136 -24.39 1.81 -24.71
CA ILE A 136 -23.38 0.73 -24.68
C ILE A 136 -22.02 1.24 -25.17
N ILE A 137 -21.96 1.89 -26.35
CA ILE A 137 -20.70 2.37 -26.94
C ILE A 137 -20.02 3.38 -26.02
N GLY A 138 -20.77 4.31 -25.43
CA GLY A 138 -20.23 5.31 -24.53
C GLY A 138 -19.70 4.71 -23.22
N ASN A 139 -20.41 3.74 -22.63
CA ASN A 139 -19.94 3.02 -21.43
C ASN A 139 -18.67 2.21 -21.74
N MET A 140 -18.64 1.54 -22.88
CA MET A 140 -17.46 0.80 -23.34
C MET A 140 -16.25 1.73 -23.47
N LYS A 141 -16.41 2.90 -24.09
CA LYS A 141 -15.34 3.88 -24.25
C LYS A 141 -14.81 4.38 -22.90
N ALA A 142 -15.70 4.72 -21.97
CA ALA A 142 -15.32 5.17 -20.62
C ALA A 142 -14.57 4.07 -19.85
N GLY A 143 -15.06 2.82 -19.90
CA GLY A 143 -14.42 1.68 -19.27
C GLY A 143 -13.05 1.36 -19.87
N LEU A 144 -12.90 1.44 -21.19
CA LEU A 144 -11.61 1.22 -21.87
C LEU A 144 -10.59 2.33 -21.60
N GLN A 145 -11.03 3.59 -21.53
CA GLN A 145 -10.15 4.71 -21.13
C GLN A 145 -9.65 4.53 -19.70
N TYR A 146 -10.53 4.08 -18.80
CA TYR A 146 -10.14 3.73 -17.46
C TYR A 146 -9.16 2.54 -17.44
N ALA A 147 -9.40 1.53 -18.29
CA ALA A 147 -8.51 0.38 -18.47
C ALA A 147 -7.11 0.81 -18.93
N ALA A 148 -6.99 1.69 -19.93
CA ALA A 148 -5.69 2.11 -20.45
C ALA A 148 -4.83 2.82 -19.39
N ASN A 149 -5.46 3.53 -18.46
CA ASN A 149 -4.77 4.25 -17.39
C ASN A 149 -4.46 3.38 -16.17
N ASN A 150 -5.27 2.36 -15.88
CA ASN A 150 -5.20 1.58 -14.63
C ASN A 150 -4.85 0.09 -14.83
N VAL A 151 -4.96 -0.42 -16.05
CA VAL A 151 -4.71 -1.81 -16.47
C VAL A 151 -3.66 -1.78 -17.58
N LYS A 152 -2.45 -1.30 -17.26
CA LYS A 152 -1.30 -1.53 -18.14
C LYS A 152 -0.92 -3.01 -18.06
N GLU A 153 -0.91 -3.69 -19.22
CA GLU A 153 -0.22 -4.97 -19.30
C GLU A 153 1.23 -4.79 -18.85
N THR A 154 1.66 -5.65 -17.93
CA THR A 154 3.07 -5.71 -17.51
C THR A 154 3.90 -6.18 -18.70
N SER A 155 4.46 -5.23 -19.44
CA SER A 155 5.34 -5.50 -20.57
C SER A 155 6.53 -6.37 -20.12
N LEU A 156 7.18 -7.08 -21.05
CA LEU A 156 8.39 -7.84 -20.71
C LEU A 156 9.46 -6.95 -20.07
N LEU A 157 9.51 -5.66 -20.45
CA LEU A 157 10.39 -4.66 -19.85
C LEU A 157 9.97 -4.32 -18.42
N ASP A 158 8.67 -4.22 -18.12
CA ASP A 158 8.18 -4.02 -16.74
C ASP A 158 8.42 -5.26 -15.87
N LYS A 159 8.33 -6.47 -16.44
CA LYS A 159 8.67 -7.71 -15.74
C LYS A 159 10.18 -7.82 -15.47
N LEU A 160 11.02 -7.39 -16.42
CA LEU A 160 12.47 -7.34 -16.25
C LEU A 160 12.87 -6.29 -15.21
N ASP A 161 12.26 -5.11 -15.26
CA ASP A 161 12.45 -4.02 -14.30
C ASP A 161 11.99 -4.46 -12.90
N LEU A 162 10.83 -5.12 -12.78
CA LEU A 162 10.36 -5.67 -11.51
C LEU A 162 11.32 -6.74 -10.97
N ARG A 163 11.79 -7.67 -11.81
CA ARG A 163 12.76 -8.70 -11.41
C ARG A 163 14.09 -8.09 -10.98
N THR A 164 14.54 -7.05 -11.68
CA THR A 164 15.78 -6.33 -11.36
C THR A 164 15.64 -5.58 -10.04
N LYS A 165 14.54 -4.84 -9.84
CA LYS A 165 14.21 -4.16 -8.58
C LYS A 165 14.16 -5.14 -7.41
N THR A 166 13.52 -6.31 -7.59
CA THR A 166 13.45 -7.33 -6.54
C THR A 166 14.84 -7.89 -6.20
N LEU A 167 15.65 -8.22 -7.21
CA LEU A 167 16.98 -8.79 -6.99
C LEU A 167 17.92 -7.79 -6.31
N VAL A 168 18.01 -6.56 -6.84
CA VAL A 168 18.88 -5.51 -6.30
C VAL A 168 18.40 -5.08 -4.91
N GLY A 169 17.09 -4.91 -4.72
CA GLY A 169 16.50 -4.61 -3.42
C GLY A 169 16.80 -5.70 -2.38
N LEU A 170 16.71 -6.98 -2.77
CA LEU A 170 17.04 -8.10 -1.89
C LEU A 170 18.53 -8.10 -1.49
N VAL A 171 19.44 -7.87 -2.44
CA VAL A 171 20.88 -7.77 -2.17
C VAL A 171 21.16 -6.64 -1.18
N VAL A 172 20.62 -5.45 -1.42
CA VAL A 172 20.81 -4.29 -0.53
C VAL A 172 20.23 -4.57 0.86
N LEU A 173 19.08 -5.23 0.95
CA LEU A 173 18.47 -5.62 2.23
C LEU A 173 19.34 -6.62 3.00
N LEU A 174 19.89 -7.64 2.34
CA LEU A 174 20.75 -8.62 2.98
C LEU A 174 22.07 -7.98 3.45
N MET A 175 22.65 -7.08 2.65
CA MET A 175 23.79 -6.27 3.05
C MET A 175 23.49 -5.43 4.30
N ALA A 176 22.31 -4.78 4.33
CA ALA A 176 21.84 -4.00 5.48
C ALA A 176 21.60 -4.84 6.74
N ALA A 177 21.14 -6.08 6.57
CA ALA A 177 20.78 -6.98 7.65
C ALA A 177 22.02 -7.68 8.27
N ILE A 178 22.97 -8.09 7.44
CA ILE A 178 24.05 -9.00 7.85
C ILE A 178 25.34 -8.23 8.14
N ILE A 179 25.82 -7.41 7.20
CA ILE A 179 27.18 -6.87 7.25
C ILE A 179 27.43 -5.96 8.48
N PRO A 180 26.49 -5.07 8.92
CA PRO A 180 26.71 -4.28 10.12
C PRO A 180 26.80 -5.09 11.42
N LEU A 181 26.49 -6.40 11.41
CA LEU A 181 26.71 -7.28 12.55
C LEU A 181 28.20 -7.59 12.76
N PHE A 182 28.98 -7.63 11.67
CA PHE A 182 30.39 -8.02 11.67
C PHE A 182 31.33 -6.83 11.43
N ILE A 183 30.96 -5.93 10.51
CA ILE A 183 31.81 -4.80 10.10
C ILE A 183 31.27 -3.50 10.67
N LYS A 184 32.09 -2.82 11.49
CA LYS A 184 31.74 -1.54 12.15
C LYS A 184 32.44 -0.32 11.54
N SER A 185 32.67 -0.32 10.24
CA SER A 185 33.39 0.79 9.57
C SER A 185 32.46 1.96 9.24
N LYS A 186 32.95 3.19 9.44
CA LYS A 186 32.18 4.43 9.15
C LYS A 186 31.89 4.58 7.65
N ARG A 187 32.83 4.18 6.79
CA ARG A 187 32.67 4.24 5.33
C ARG A 187 31.56 3.31 4.85
N TYR A 188 31.56 2.06 5.31
CA TYR A 188 30.50 1.10 5.00
C TYR A 188 29.14 1.60 5.51
N ARG A 189 29.10 2.16 6.72
CA ARG A 189 27.88 2.73 7.29
C ARG A 189 27.25 3.79 6.37
N VAL A 190 28.04 4.76 5.90
CA VAL A 190 27.55 5.81 4.99
C VAL A 190 27.07 5.21 3.66
N PHE A 191 27.86 4.29 3.09
CA PHE A 191 27.52 3.62 1.85
C PHE A 191 26.18 2.86 1.95
N GLN A 192 25.98 2.10 3.03
CA GLN A 192 24.73 1.35 3.24
C GLN A 192 23.53 2.29 3.44
N LEU A 193 23.69 3.41 4.15
CA LEU A 193 22.61 4.39 4.32
C LEU A 193 22.18 4.99 2.98
N LEU A 194 23.14 5.27 2.10
CA LEU A 194 22.86 5.78 0.76
C LEU A 194 22.12 4.74 -0.08
N LEU A 195 22.56 3.47 -0.07
CA LEU A 195 21.87 2.39 -0.77
C LEU A 195 20.45 2.17 -0.24
N ASN A 196 20.23 2.20 1.09
CA ASN A 196 18.90 2.06 1.65
C ASN A 196 17.96 3.19 1.22
N PHE A 197 18.47 4.43 1.17
CA PHE A 197 17.66 5.57 0.74
C PHE A 197 17.32 5.50 -0.75
N VAL A 198 18.32 5.30 -1.60
CA VAL A 198 18.16 5.34 -3.07
C VAL A 198 17.49 4.08 -3.59
N VAL A 199 18.00 2.90 -3.23
CA VAL A 199 17.49 1.62 -3.75
C VAL A 199 16.20 1.22 -3.04
N LEU A 200 16.24 1.01 -1.71
CA LEU A 200 15.06 0.50 -1.00
C LEU A 200 13.94 1.54 -0.91
N GLY A 201 14.30 2.81 -0.70
CA GLY A 201 13.36 3.92 -0.63
C GLY A 201 12.84 4.37 -2.00
N LEU A 202 13.66 5.09 -2.76
CA LEU A 202 13.21 5.77 -3.99
C LEU A 202 12.95 4.83 -5.17
N TRP A 203 13.78 3.80 -5.38
CA TRP A 203 13.66 2.93 -6.55
C TRP A 203 12.68 1.77 -6.35
N CYS A 204 12.79 1.05 -5.23
CA CYS A 204 11.93 -0.09 -4.91
C CYS A 204 10.62 0.35 -4.21
N GLY A 205 10.60 1.46 -3.47
CA GLY A 205 9.42 1.86 -2.69
C GLY A 205 9.09 0.89 -1.55
N THR A 206 10.07 0.14 -1.04
CA THR A 206 9.86 -0.94 -0.07
C THR A 206 10.24 -0.50 1.34
N PHE A 207 9.28 -0.58 2.26
CA PHE A 207 9.46 -0.24 3.67
C PHE A 207 8.40 -0.94 4.53
N LEU A 208 8.65 -1.06 5.83
CA LEU A 208 7.65 -1.45 6.80
C LEU A 208 6.81 -0.24 7.23
N SER A 209 5.53 -0.26 6.87
CA SER A 209 4.48 0.65 7.33
C SER A 209 3.38 -0.13 8.04
N TRP A 210 2.52 0.57 8.76
CA TRP A 210 1.33 -0.04 9.37
C TRP A 210 0.40 -0.64 8.32
N SER A 211 0.25 0.04 7.18
CA SER A 211 -0.56 -0.45 6.05
C SER A 211 -0.05 -1.79 5.51
N VAL A 212 1.26 -1.99 5.43
CA VAL A 212 1.87 -3.26 5.01
C VAL A 212 1.66 -4.34 6.08
N LEU A 213 1.83 -4.02 7.36
CA LEU A 213 1.62 -4.98 8.45
C LEU A 213 0.19 -5.51 8.48
N VAL A 214 -0.79 -4.60 8.44
CA VAL A 214 -2.21 -4.96 8.44
C VAL A 214 -2.60 -5.65 7.14
N GLY A 215 -2.07 -5.19 5.99
CA GLY A 215 -2.29 -5.83 4.70
C GLY A 215 -1.84 -7.30 4.67
N PHE A 216 -0.67 -7.62 5.23
CA PHE A 216 -0.23 -9.02 5.36
C PHE A 216 -1.10 -9.84 6.31
N MET A 217 -1.55 -9.25 7.41
CA MET A 217 -2.44 -9.93 8.34
C MET A 217 -3.84 -10.14 7.77
N SER A 218 -4.29 -9.30 6.84
CA SER A 218 -5.62 -9.36 6.22
C SER A 218 -5.67 -10.24 4.97
N GLY A 219 -4.81 -9.97 3.99
CA GLY A 219 -4.82 -10.63 2.68
C GLY A 219 -3.96 -11.89 2.59
N GLY A 220 -3.22 -12.23 3.65
CA GLY A 220 -2.24 -13.31 3.63
C GLY A 220 -0.93 -12.90 2.93
N VAL A 221 -0.01 -13.86 2.83
CA VAL A 221 1.37 -13.60 2.38
C VAL A 221 1.64 -14.29 1.04
N ASN A 222 1.68 -13.51 -0.04
CA ASN A 222 2.17 -14.00 -1.33
C ASN A 222 3.70 -14.08 -1.30
N MET A 223 4.26 -15.29 -1.22
CA MET A 223 5.68 -15.52 -0.93
C MET A 223 6.66 -14.81 -1.88
N TRP A 224 6.29 -14.66 -3.15
CA TRP A 224 7.13 -14.04 -4.19
C TRP A 224 7.13 -12.50 -4.15
N VAL A 225 5.98 -11.87 -3.88
CA VAL A 225 5.87 -10.39 -3.84
C VAL A 225 6.26 -9.86 -2.46
N SER A 226 6.09 -10.67 -1.42
CA SER A 226 6.29 -10.27 -0.02
C SER A 226 7.68 -10.55 0.53
N LEU A 227 8.61 -11.12 -0.26
CA LEU A 227 9.92 -11.57 0.25
C LEU A 227 10.71 -10.46 0.96
N ILE A 228 10.83 -9.28 0.34
CA ILE A 228 11.56 -8.13 0.90
C ILE A 228 10.92 -7.66 2.23
N PRO A 229 9.61 -7.31 2.28
CA PRO A 229 8.94 -6.97 3.52
C PRO A 229 8.98 -8.07 4.61
N ILE A 230 8.92 -9.35 4.24
CA ILE A 230 9.03 -10.47 5.20
C ILE A 230 10.40 -10.45 5.86
N ILE A 231 11.48 -10.34 5.07
CA ILE A 231 12.84 -10.26 5.62
C ILE A 231 12.97 -9.01 6.50
N MET A 232 12.42 -7.88 6.09
CA MET A 232 12.37 -6.68 6.93
C MET A 232 11.63 -6.95 8.25
N LEU A 233 10.48 -7.63 8.22
CA LEU A 233 9.70 -7.99 9.42
C LEU A 233 10.51 -8.89 10.35
N ILE A 234 11.17 -9.92 9.81
CA ILE A 234 12.06 -10.83 10.53
C ILE A 234 13.17 -10.01 11.21
N THR A 235 13.86 -9.14 10.47
CA THR A 235 14.92 -8.29 11.07
C THR A 235 14.38 -7.31 12.11
N ALA A 236 13.13 -6.84 11.98
CA ALA A 236 12.53 -5.91 12.94
C ALA A 236 12.14 -6.58 14.26
N PHE A 237 11.63 -7.82 14.22
CA PHE A 237 11.12 -8.53 15.41
C PHE A 237 12.09 -9.56 16.00
N ILE A 238 12.89 -10.25 15.19
CA ILE A 238 13.79 -11.31 15.65
C ILE A 238 15.11 -10.76 16.20
N TYR A 239 15.74 -9.80 15.52
CA TYR A 239 17.04 -9.27 15.95
C TYR A 239 17.02 -8.64 17.35
N PRO A 240 15.96 -7.94 17.79
CA PRO A 240 15.84 -7.49 19.17
C PRO A 240 15.84 -8.60 20.23
N LEU A 241 15.41 -9.83 19.89
CA LEU A 241 15.48 -10.99 20.79
C LEU A 241 16.94 -11.42 21.06
N PHE A 242 17.85 -11.13 20.13
CA PHE A 242 19.30 -11.32 20.27
C PHE A 242 20.02 -10.07 20.80
N GLY A 243 19.29 -9.13 21.40
CA GLY A 243 19.85 -7.92 22.02
C GLY A 243 20.14 -6.77 21.05
N LYS A 244 19.86 -6.93 19.75
CA LYS A 244 20.04 -5.87 18.74
C LYS A 244 18.78 -5.01 18.64
N LYS A 245 18.59 -4.11 19.60
CA LYS A 245 17.40 -3.24 19.67
C LYS A 245 17.34 -2.25 18.50
N ASN A 246 16.15 -2.04 17.94
CA ASN A 246 15.88 -1.07 16.86
C ASN A 246 16.79 -1.25 15.62
N TYR A 247 17.17 -2.50 15.32
CA TYR A 247 18.10 -2.81 14.24
C TYR A 247 17.54 -2.37 12.88
N TYR A 248 16.28 -2.69 12.59
CA TYR A 248 15.60 -2.27 11.36
C TYR A 248 15.64 -0.74 11.16
N CYS A 249 15.19 0.03 12.16
CA CYS A 249 15.16 1.49 12.09
C CYS A 249 16.54 2.11 11.89
N THR A 250 17.60 1.42 12.31
CA THR A 250 18.97 1.91 12.26
C THR A 250 19.69 1.49 11.00
N ASN A 251 19.53 0.26 10.54
CA ASN A 251 20.37 -0.32 9.49
C ASN A 251 19.65 -0.55 8.16
N ILE A 252 18.32 -0.60 8.14
CA ILE A 252 17.54 -1.02 6.96
C ILE A 252 16.57 0.08 6.50
N CYS A 253 15.89 0.73 7.45
CA CYS A 253 14.81 1.69 7.18
C CYS A 253 15.28 2.84 6.26
N PRO A 254 14.65 3.07 5.09
CA PRO A 254 15.00 4.17 4.19
C PRO A 254 14.84 5.56 4.84
N LEU A 255 13.75 5.77 5.57
CA LEU A 255 13.47 7.03 6.27
C LEU A 255 14.45 7.30 7.42
N GLY A 256 14.88 6.25 8.13
CA GLY A 256 15.93 6.37 9.13
C GLY A 256 17.28 6.69 8.50
N SER A 257 17.54 6.12 7.32
CA SER A 257 18.79 6.29 6.59
C SER A 257 19.00 7.71 6.08
N ILE A 258 17.96 8.32 5.50
CA ILE A 258 18.05 9.72 5.05
C ILE A 258 18.19 10.71 6.21
N GLN A 259 17.52 10.46 7.35
CA GLN A 259 17.68 11.31 8.54
C GLN A 259 19.08 11.20 9.14
N ASP A 260 19.70 10.01 9.11
CA ASP A 260 21.09 9.83 9.51
C ASP A 260 22.05 10.54 8.57
N LEU A 261 21.85 10.42 7.24
CA LEU A 261 22.67 11.11 6.24
C LEU A 261 22.57 12.62 6.38
N ALA A 262 21.37 13.17 6.50
CA ALA A 262 21.14 14.60 6.79
C ALA A 262 21.80 15.01 8.12
N GLY A 263 21.72 14.14 9.13
CA GLY A 263 22.41 14.31 10.40
C GLY A 263 23.93 14.26 10.31
N MET A 264 24.54 13.81 9.21
CA MET A 264 26.00 13.88 9.04
C MET A 264 26.47 15.22 8.46
N ALA A 265 25.58 16.02 7.89
CA ALA A 265 25.91 17.28 7.23
C ALA A 265 26.34 18.40 8.20
N ASN A 266 25.85 18.39 9.45
CA ASN A 266 26.22 19.38 10.46
C ASN A 266 26.77 18.72 11.72
N HIS A 267 27.93 19.20 12.19
CA HIS A 267 28.57 18.74 13.42
C HIS A 267 28.05 19.44 14.69
N THR A 268 27.44 20.64 14.58
CA THR A 268 26.88 21.38 15.73
C THR A 268 25.42 21.00 15.95
N LYS A 269 25.19 19.93 16.72
CA LYS A 269 23.84 19.48 17.07
C LYS A 269 23.21 20.34 18.15
N TRP A 270 21.89 20.57 18.07
CA TRP A 270 21.15 21.22 19.15
C TRP A 270 21.14 20.34 20.39
N LYS A 271 21.74 20.84 21.47
CA LYS A 271 21.68 20.23 22.79
C LYS A 271 20.32 20.53 23.42
N MET A 272 19.38 19.60 23.29
CA MET A 272 18.06 19.73 23.92
C MET A 272 18.15 19.51 25.44
N SER A 273 17.36 20.27 26.19
CA SER A 273 17.22 20.05 27.64
C SER A 273 16.62 18.67 27.93
N LYS A 274 16.99 18.07 29.07
CA LYS A 274 16.44 16.78 29.50
C LYS A 274 14.90 16.81 29.60
N ARG A 275 14.33 17.93 30.06
CA ARG A 275 12.87 18.13 30.18
C ARG A 275 12.18 18.10 28.83
N THR A 276 12.70 18.85 27.85
CA THR A 276 12.13 18.87 26.48
C THR A 276 12.13 17.48 25.86
N VAL A 277 13.23 16.73 25.99
CA VAL A 277 13.30 15.36 25.49
C VAL A 277 12.26 14.45 26.16
N GLN A 278 12.05 14.58 27.48
CA GLN A 278 11.04 13.82 28.21
C GLN A 278 9.62 14.14 27.72
N TYR A 279 9.29 15.41 27.51
CA TYR A 279 7.98 15.80 26.97
C TYR A 279 7.74 15.27 25.56
N LEU A 280 8.72 15.35 24.65
CA LEU A 280 8.57 14.80 23.31
C LEU A 280 8.50 13.26 23.31
N GLU A 281 9.21 12.60 24.22
CA GLU A 281 9.07 11.15 24.39
C GLU A 281 7.71 10.75 24.97
N LEU A 282 7.13 11.55 25.87
CA LEU A 282 5.78 11.38 26.37
C LEU A 282 4.75 11.61 25.27
N PHE A 283 4.88 12.69 24.50
CA PHE A 283 4.07 12.98 23.33
C PHE A 283 4.06 11.80 22.36
N ARG A 284 5.22 11.23 22.04
CA ARG A 284 5.32 10.03 21.19
C ARG A 284 4.49 8.87 21.73
N LYS A 285 4.53 8.62 23.03
CA LYS A 285 3.79 7.52 23.67
C LYS A 285 2.28 7.76 23.61
N ILE A 286 1.85 8.98 23.94
CA ILE A 286 0.44 9.37 23.88
C ILE A 286 -0.07 9.25 22.45
N LEU A 287 0.67 9.80 21.48
CA LEU A 287 0.34 9.69 20.06
C LEU A 287 0.23 8.23 19.63
N PHE A 288 1.20 7.38 19.99
CA PHE A 288 1.15 5.96 19.68
C PHE A 288 -0.10 5.27 20.25
N TRP A 289 -0.39 5.44 21.54
CA TRP A 289 -1.56 4.81 22.17
C TRP A 289 -2.89 5.34 21.62
N LEU A 290 -2.98 6.64 21.34
CA LEU A 290 -4.15 7.24 20.69
C LEU A 290 -4.40 6.61 19.31
N LEU A 291 -3.35 6.51 18.48
CA LEU A 291 -3.46 5.90 17.15
C LEU A 291 -3.80 4.40 17.23
N MET A 292 -3.25 3.67 18.20
CA MET A 292 -3.61 2.27 18.44
C MET A 292 -5.07 2.15 18.86
N LEU A 293 -5.57 3.00 19.75
CA LEU A 293 -6.96 2.99 20.20
C LEU A 293 -7.93 3.31 19.05
N LEU A 294 -7.64 4.34 18.24
CA LEU A 294 -8.46 4.71 17.08
C LEU A 294 -8.51 3.60 16.01
N MET A 295 -7.39 2.91 15.82
CA MET A 295 -7.30 1.76 14.91
C MET A 295 -8.07 0.55 15.45
N LEU A 296 -7.86 0.19 16.72
CA LEU A 296 -8.48 -0.99 17.34
C LEU A 296 -10.00 -0.84 17.53
N THR A 297 -10.49 0.39 17.73
CA THR A 297 -11.92 0.70 17.78
C THR A 297 -12.56 0.83 16.40
N GLY A 298 -11.76 0.90 15.33
CA GLY A 298 -12.23 1.09 13.95
C GLY A 298 -12.75 2.49 13.64
N VAL A 299 -12.65 3.44 14.58
CA VAL A 299 -13.12 4.83 14.40
C VAL A 299 -12.30 5.54 13.32
N TRP A 300 -10.98 5.36 13.35
CA TRP A 300 -10.09 5.96 12.35
C TRP A 300 -8.90 5.05 12.10
N SER A 301 -8.94 4.28 11.00
CA SER A 301 -7.83 3.43 10.54
C SER A 301 -7.04 4.05 9.38
N GLU A 302 -7.54 5.15 8.81
CA GLU A 302 -6.91 5.80 7.66
C GLU A 302 -5.61 6.53 8.00
N TRP A 303 -5.32 6.77 9.30
CA TRP A 303 -4.06 7.40 9.72
C TRP A 303 -2.82 6.65 9.24
N MET A 304 -2.94 5.34 9.01
CA MET A 304 -1.88 4.49 8.46
C MET A 304 -1.46 4.91 7.04
N ASN A 305 -2.33 5.61 6.31
CA ASN A 305 -2.07 6.16 4.98
C ASN A 305 -1.44 7.56 5.03
N TYR A 306 -1.23 8.13 6.21
CA TYR A 306 -0.56 9.42 6.42
C TYR A 306 0.84 9.26 7.03
N GLU A 307 1.40 8.04 7.01
CA GLU A 307 2.79 7.84 7.43
C GLU A 307 3.77 8.49 6.46
N LEU A 308 4.86 9.06 6.99
CA LEU A 308 5.90 9.70 6.17
C LEU A 308 6.58 8.75 5.19
N PHE A 309 6.52 7.44 5.41
CA PHE A 309 7.09 6.46 4.49
C PHE A 309 6.43 6.53 3.10
N ILE A 310 5.17 6.96 3.01
CA ILE A 310 4.46 7.08 1.74
C ILE A 310 5.07 8.17 0.86
N ALA A 311 5.80 9.13 1.43
CA ALA A 311 6.52 10.16 0.67
C ALA A 311 7.57 9.58 -0.31
N PHE A 312 8.06 8.35 -0.09
CA PHE A 312 8.95 7.67 -1.05
C PHE A 312 8.23 7.27 -2.35
N ILE A 313 6.89 7.20 -2.34
CA ILE A 313 6.07 6.88 -3.50
C ILE A 313 5.40 8.18 -3.97
N PHE A 314 6.16 9.03 -4.65
CA PHE A 314 5.72 10.38 -5.05
C PHE A 314 4.41 10.42 -5.87
N LYS A 315 4.08 9.33 -6.58
CA LYS A 315 2.83 9.23 -7.37
C LYS A 315 1.59 9.01 -6.51
N SER A 316 1.75 8.50 -5.29
CA SER A 316 0.65 8.15 -4.38
C SER A 316 0.58 9.05 -3.15
N ALA A 317 1.64 9.79 -2.84
CA ALA A 317 1.71 10.66 -1.68
C ALA A 317 0.97 11.98 -1.92
N SER A 318 0.18 12.41 -0.95
CA SER A 318 -0.34 13.78 -0.90
C SER A 318 0.82 14.78 -0.78
N TRP A 319 0.69 15.94 -1.41
CA TRP A 319 1.66 17.02 -1.34
C TRP A 319 1.99 17.42 0.10
N VAL A 320 1.01 17.33 1.02
CA VAL A 320 1.19 17.62 2.45
C VAL A 320 2.19 16.65 3.10
N ILE A 321 2.12 15.35 2.76
CA ILE A 321 3.00 14.33 3.32
C ILE A 321 4.43 14.49 2.79
N ILE A 322 4.57 14.87 1.51
CA ILE A 322 5.87 15.18 0.91
C ILE A 322 6.50 16.39 1.62
N LEU A 323 5.75 17.48 1.79
CA LEU A 323 6.21 18.66 2.51
C LEU A 323 6.65 18.32 3.93
N LEU A 324 5.84 17.56 4.66
CA LEU A 324 6.15 17.13 6.02
C LEU A 324 7.43 16.28 6.06
N ALA A 325 7.60 15.35 5.12
CA ALA A 325 8.82 14.55 5.01
C ALA A 325 10.07 15.42 4.79
N ILE A 326 9.99 16.42 3.91
CA ILE A 326 11.08 17.39 3.68
C ILE A 326 11.41 18.14 4.97
N VAL A 327 10.40 18.65 5.68
CA VAL A 327 10.59 19.38 6.95
C VAL A 327 11.32 18.51 7.98
N PHE A 328 10.91 17.24 8.16
CA PHE A 328 11.58 16.35 9.10
C PHE A 328 13.00 15.97 8.68
N VAL A 329 13.26 15.83 7.38
CA VAL A 329 14.62 15.59 6.86
C VAL A 329 15.52 16.81 7.11
N LEU A 330 15.03 18.03 6.85
CA LEU A 330 15.77 19.27 7.15
C LEU A 330 16.03 19.42 8.66
N LEU A 331 15.02 19.14 9.49
CA LEU A 331 15.18 19.15 10.95
C LEU A 331 16.23 18.12 11.43
N SER A 332 16.45 17.04 10.67
CA SER A 332 17.44 16.02 10.99
C SER A 332 18.89 16.50 10.92
N ILE A 333 19.13 17.62 10.23
CA ILE A 333 20.43 18.29 10.20
C ILE A 333 20.80 18.77 11.60
N PHE A 334 19.85 19.27 12.38
CA PHE A 334 20.08 19.85 13.71
C PHE A 334 19.77 18.88 14.85
N VAL A 335 18.73 18.07 14.70
CA VAL A 335 18.23 17.13 15.72
C VAL A 335 18.42 15.70 15.23
N PRO A 336 19.06 14.79 15.98
CA PRO A 336 19.21 13.40 15.53
C PRO A 336 17.85 12.68 15.43
N ARG A 337 17.48 12.26 14.20
CA ARG A 337 16.29 11.46 13.87
C ARG A 337 14.97 11.97 14.49
N PRO A 338 14.56 13.22 14.24
CA PRO A 338 13.42 13.85 14.91
C PRO A 338 12.12 13.06 14.69
N TYR A 339 11.85 12.60 13.47
CA TYR A 339 10.64 11.82 13.18
C TYR A 339 10.69 10.45 13.86
N CYS A 340 11.76 9.68 13.65
CA CYS A 340 11.88 8.34 14.23
C CYS A 340 11.96 8.34 15.76
N ARG A 341 12.46 9.43 16.36
CA ARG A 341 12.61 9.56 17.81
C ARG A 341 11.35 10.04 18.51
N PHE A 342 10.53 10.88 17.87
CA PHE A 342 9.44 11.59 18.57
C PHE A 342 8.05 11.39 17.97
N VAL A 343 7.92 10.89 16.73
CA VAL A 343 6.60 10.84 16.05
C VAL A 343 6.28 9.45 15.48
N CYS A 344 7.27 8.76 14.92
CA CYS A 344 7.08 7.52 14.16
C CYS A 344 6.36 6.40 14.97
N PRO A 345 5.11 6.04 14.62
CA PRO A 345 4.35 5.02 15.34
C PRO A 345 4.90 3.61 15.11
N MET A 346 5.42 3.32 13.91
CA MET A 346 6.16 2.07 13.62
C MET A 346 7.40 1.93 14.50
N GLY A 347 8.14 3.02 14.71
CA GLY A 347 9.29 3.03 15.61
C GLY A 347 8.90 2.74 17.07
N SER A 348 7.74 3.25 17.51
CA SER A 348 7.18 2.95 18.83
C SER A 348 6.82 1.48 18.98
N LEU A 349 6.21 0.85 17.96
CA LEU A 349 5.90 -0.58 17.94
C LEU A 349 7.15 -1.44 18.14
N PHE A 350 8.21 -1.18 17.38
CA PHE A 350 9.48 -1.93 17.49
C PHE A 350 10.23 -1.63 18.79
N LYS A 351 10.08 -0.42 19.34
CA LYS A 351 10.66 -0.09 20.65
C LYS A 351 9.89 -0.78 21.78
N LEU A 352 8.56 -0.92 21.67
CA LEU A 352 7.73 -1.63 22.64
C LEU A 352 8.11 -3.11 22.73
N SER A 353 8.28 -3.79 21.59
CA SER A 353 8.69 -5.21 21.56
C SER A 353 10.09 -5.47 22.13
N SER A 354 10.94 -4.43 22.20
CA SER A 354 12.33 -4.54 22.65
C SER A 354 12.62 -3.94 24.04
N THR A 355 11.62 -3.37 24.73
CA THR A 355 11.77 -2.72 26.03
C THR A 355 10.83 -3.28 27.11
N LYS A 356 11.04 -2.90 28.38
CA LYS A 356 10.15 -3.33 29.48
C LYS A 356 8.82 -2.57 29.38
N ILE A 357 7.71 -3.28 29.61
CA ILE A 357 6.36 -2.70 29.57
C ILE A 357 6.17 -1.55 30.57
N THR A 358 6.87 -1.59 31.71
CA THR A 358 6.86 -0.53 32.75
C THR A 358 7.46 0.80 32.29
N LYS A 359 8.09 0.86 31.11
CA LYS A 359 8.53 2.12 30.50
C LYS A 359 7.48 2.72 29.57
N TRP A 360 6.35 2.04 29.35
CA TRP A 360 5.29 2.39 28.40
C TRP A 360 3.91 2.52 29.03
N LEU A 361 3.70 1.82 30.15
CA LEU A 361 2.84 2.27 31.25
C LEU A 361 3.46 3.56 31.81
#